data_AF-A0A2V8R0I7-F1
#
_entry.id   AF-A0A2V8R0I7-F1
#
_cell.length_a   1.000
_cell.length_b   1.000
_cell.length_c   1.000
_cell.angle_alpha   90.00
_cell.angle_beta   90.00
_cell.angle_gamma   90.00
#
_symmetry.space_group_name_H-M   'P 1'
#
loop_
_entity.id
_entity.type
_entity.pdbx_description
1 polymer ?
#
loop_
_entity_poly.entity_id
_entity_poly.type
_entity_poly.pdbx_seq_one_letter_code
_entity_poly.pdbx_strand_id
1 'polypeptide(L)'
;MLPTFALMLLQNGMAAKQPGYFAPVLLGSLVAGGVGWLIAAVLGFARARAFGASTRWFSFAAVCLLIYHIQFILLGIVAIMGAQQNDFDSVLSFGAFFNVFVLLGAFCAIMGFVRLTSPPR
;
A
#
# COMPACT_ATOMS: atom_id res chain seq x y z
N MET A 1 -22.88 -28.70 20.40
CA MET A 1 -21.77 -29.02 21.31
C MET A 1 -20.52 -28.46 20.65
N LEU A 2 -20.05 -27.27 21.05
CA LEU A 2 -18.83 -26.74 20.43
C LEU A 2 -17.67 -27.69 20.80
N PRO A 3 -16.86 -28.14 19.82
CA PRO A 3 -15.73 -29.00 20.12
C PRO A 3 -14.79 -28.27 21.07
N THR A 4 -14.29 -28.98 22.08
CA THR A 4 -13.40 -28.44 23.14
C THR A 4 -12.19 -27.69 22.56
N PHE A 5 -11.76 -28.06 21.35
CA PHE A 5 -10.75 -27.36 20.56
C PHE A 5 -11.17 -25.93 20.17
N ALA A 6 -12.41 -25.71 19.73
CA ALA A 6 -12.93 -24.38 19.39
C ALA A 6 -13.08 -23.51 20.65
N LEU A 7 -13.37 -24.11 21.81
CA LEU A 7 -13.41 -23.41 23.10
C LEU A 7 -12.00 -23.02 23.58
N MET A 8 -11.01 -23.90 23.39
CA MET A 8 -9.59 -23.58 23.65
C MET A 8 -9.05 -22.50 22.71
N LEU A 9 -9.46 -22.48 21.43
CA LEU A 9 -9.07 -21.42 20.49
C LEU A 9 -9.67 -20.06 20.88
N LEU A 10 -10.89 -20.06 21.45
CA LEU A 10 -11.57 -18.86 21.93
C LEU A 10 -10.98 -18.36 23.28
N GLN A 11 -10.53 -19.28 24.14
CA GLN A 11 -9.94 -18.98 25.45
C GLN A 11 -8.48 -18.55 25.37
N ASN A 12 -7.73 -19.04 24.39
CA ASN A 12 -6.45 -18.46 24.01
C ASN A 12 -6.72 -17.17 23.26
N GLY A 13 -7.20 -16.16 23.99
CA GLY A 13 -7.16 -14.76 23.61
C GLY A 13 -5.72 -14.36 23.29
N MET A 14 -5.24 -14.83 22.15
CA MET A 14 -4.04 -14.44 21.47
C MET A 14 -4.35 -13.03 20.95
N ALA A 15 -4.56 -12.10 21.88
CA ALA A 15 -4.20 -10.73 21.66
C ALA A 15 -2.72 -10.81 21.35
N ALA A 16 -2.40 -10.94 20.05
CA ALA A 16 -1.04 -10.92 19.56
C ALA A 16 -0.43 -9.64 20.13
N LYS A 17 0.34 -9.79 21.22
CA LYS A 17 0.85 -8.65 21.97
C LYS A 17 1.76 -7.92 21.02
N GLN A 18 1.24 -6.82 20.48
CA GLN A 18 1.92 -6.07 19.45
C GLN A 18 3.29 -5.68 20.01
N PRO A 19 4.40 -6.13 19.38
CA PRO A 19 5.72 -5.83 19.90
C PRO A 19 5.92 -4.31 19.93
N GLY A 20 6.57 -3.79 20.97
CA GLY A 20 6.74 -2.34 21.15
C GLY A 20 7.46 -1.64 19.99
N TYR A 21 8.27 -2.38 19.21
CA TYR A 21 8.93 -1.90 18.00
C TYR A 21 8.02 -1.85 16.76
N PHE A 22 6.82 -2.42 16.79
CA PHE A 22 5.94 -2.48 15.62
C PHE A 22 5.52 -1.09 15.15
N ALA A 23 5.10 -0.23 16.08
CA ALA A 23 4.68 1.14 15.77
C ALA A 23 5.80 1.98 15.12
N PRO A 24 7.02 2.05 15.67
CA PRO A 24 8.09 2.81 15.02
C PRO A 24 8.54 2.19 13.69
N VAL A 25 8.54 0.86 13.54
CA VAL A 25 8.87 0.20 12.25
C VAL A 25 7.79 0.46 11.20
N LEU A 26 6.52 0.42 11.59
CA LEU A 26 5.39 0.73 10.71
C LEU A 26 5.48 2.18 10.23
N LEU A 27 5.64 3.14 11.16
CA LEU A 27 5.76 4.55 10.80
C LEU A 27 7.02 4.82 9.96
N GLY A 28 8.15 4.23 10.33
CA GLY A 28 9.40 4.37 9.60
C GLY A 28 9.31 3.84 8.17
N SER A 29 8.75 2.65 7.98
CA SER A 29 8.57 2.06 6.65
C SER A 29 7.56 2.84 5.81
N LEU A 30 6.53 3.43 6.43
CA LEU A 30 5.54 4.25 5.74
C LEU A 30 6.13 5.57 5.23
N VAL A 31 6.91 6.27 6.07
CA VAL A 31 7.59 7.51 5.67
C VAL A 31 8.66 7.23 4.63
N ALA A 32 9.52 6.23 4.86
CA ALA A 32 10.57 5.86 3.92
C ALA A 32 9.99 5.41 2.57
N GLY A 33 8.90 4.63 2.59
CA GLY A 33 8.17 4.22 1.39
C GLY A 33 7.59 5.42 0.65
N GLY A 34 6.85 6.29 1.33
CA GLY A 34 6.26 7.49 0.74
C GLY A 34 7.31 8.41 0.08
N VAL A 35 8.43 8.65 0.75
CA VAL A 35 9.56 9.43 0.22
C VAL A 35 10.20 8.72 -0.97
N GLY A 36 10.41 7.40 -0.89
CA GLY A 36 10.97 6.60 -1.98
C GLY A 36 10.12 6.65 -3.25
N TRP A 37 8.80 6.50 -3.13
CA TRP A 37 7.88 6.60 -4.27
C TRP A 37 7.81 8.01 -4.84
N LEU A 38 7.89 9.05 -4.00
CA LEU A 38 7.95 10.44 -4.45
C LEU A 38 9.22 10.71 -5.26
N ILE A 39 10.38 10.26 -4.77
CA ILE A 39 11.66 10.37 -5.50
C ILE A 39 11.57 9.61 -6.83
N ALA A 40 11.04 8.39 -6.82
CA ALA A 40 10.87 7.58 -8.03
C ALA A 40 9.96 8.25 -9.07
N ALA A 41 8.86 8.87 -8.63
CA ALA A 41 7.97 9.62 -9.49
C ALA A 41 8.67 10.85 -10.10
N VAL A 42 9.32 11.67 -9.27
CA VAL A 42 10.01 12.90 -9.72
C VAL A 42 11.14 12.58 -10.69
N LEU A 43 12.03 11.65 -10.34
CA LEU A 43 13.13 11.22 -11.21
C LEU A 43 12.62 10.59 -12.51
N GLY A 44 11.55 9.80 -12.40
CA GLY A 44 10.89 9.18 -13.55
C GLY A 44 10.36 10.22 -14.55
N PHE A 45 9.66 11.25 -14.08
CA PHE A 45 9.18 12.34 -14.94
C PHE A 45 10.31 13.23 -15.48
N ALA A 46 11.32 13.53 -14.65
CA ALA A 46 12.47 14.35 -15.06
C ALA A 46 13.29 13.66 -16.17
N ARG A 47 13.41 12.34 -16.12
CA ARG A 47 14.20 11.55 -17.09
C ARG A 47 13.37 10.91 -18.20
N ALA A 48 12.05 11.06 -18.17
CA ALA A 48 11.14 10.48 -19.16
C ALA A 48 11.44 10.90 -20.61
N ARG A 49 11.98 12.11 -20.83
CA ARG A 49 12.39 12.55 -22.18
C ARG A 49 13.67 11.86 -22.67
N ALA A 50 14.56 11.45 -21.78
CA ALA A 50 15.86 10.89 -22.14
C ALA A 50 15.84 9.36 -22.31
N PHE A 51 14.99 8.65 -21.57
CA PHE A 51 14.97 7.16 -21.54
C PHE A 51 13.78 6.53 -22.26
N GLY A 52 12.90 7.34 -22.87
CA GLY A 52 11.83 6.86 -23.75
C GLY A 52 10.53 6.46 -23.05
N ALA A 53 9.68 5.74 -23.77
CA ALA A 53 8.30 5.46 -23.35
C ALA A 53 8.20 4.59 -22.09
N SER A 54 9.14 3.68 -21.85
CA SER A 54 9.12 2.76 -20.70
C SER A 54 9.24 3.49 -19.35
N THR A 55 10.11 4.50 -19.27
CA THR A 55 10.31 5.30 -18.04
C THR A 55 9.05 6.07 -17.64
N ARG A 56 8.21 6.46 -18.61
CA ARG A 56 6.90 7.08 -18.34
C ARG A 56 5.96 6.13 -17.61
N TRP A 57 5.89 4.87 -18.03
CA TRP A 57 5.03 3.85 -17.39
C TRP A 57 5.51 3.51 -15.97
N PHE A 58 6.82 3.46 -15.73
CA PHE A 58 7.36 3.32 -14.37
C PHE A 58 7.07 4.53 -13.48
N SER A 59 7.07 5.73 -14.04
CA SER A 59 6.69 6.95 -13.29
C SER A 59 5.22 6.91 -12.88
N PHE A 60 4.33 6.46 -13.77
CA PHE A 60 2.92 6.26 -13.44
C PHE A 60 2.73 5.20 -12.36
N ALA A 61 3.47 4.08 -12.42
CA ALA A 61 3.45 3.06 -11.37
C ALA A 61 3.85 3.64 -10.00
N ALA A 62 4.91 4.46 -9.95
CA ALA A 62 5.36 5.12 -8.73
C ALA A 62 4.30 6.08 -8.17
N VAL A 63 3.60 6.84 -9.03
CA VAL A 63 2.49 7.71 -8.61
C VAL A 63 1.33 6.90 -8.03
N CYS A 64 0.96 5.78 -8.66
CA CYS A 64 -0.07 4.89 -8.12
C CYS A 64 0.29 4.35 -6.73
N LEU A 65 1.55 3.96 -6.51
CA LEU A 65 2.03 3.48 -5.22
C LEU A 65 2.19 4.61 -4.18
N LEU A 66 2.37 5.85 -4.62
CA LEU A 66 2.35 7.04 -3.77
C LEU A 66 0.92 7.34 -3.28
N ILE A 67 -0.07 7.31 -4.18
CA ILE A 67 -1.49 7.47 -3.82
C ILE A 67 -1.91 6.35 -2.85
N TYR A 68 -1.46 5.12 -3.08
CA TYR A 68 -1.65 4.01 -2.15
C TYR A 68 -1.07 4.30 -0.76
N HIS A 69 0.14 4.85 -0.65
CA HIS A 69 0.71 5.25 0.65
C HIS A 69 -0.13 6.31 1.35
N ILE A 70 -0.63 7.31 0.62
CA ILE A 70 -1.52 8.34 1.17
C ILE A 70 -2.81 7.70 1.69
N GLN A 71 -3.42 6.78 0.93
CA GLN A 71 -4.62 6.07 1.37
C GLN A 71 -4.37 5.19 2.59
N PHE A 72 -3.19 4.59 2.72
CA PHE A 72 -2.83 3.82 3.91
C PHE A 72 -2.72 4.70 5.16
N ILE A 73 -2.18 5.91 5.01
CA ILE A 73 -2.17 6.91 6.08
C ILE A 73 -3.60 7.30 6.47
N LEU A 74 -4.46 7.59 5.49
CA LEU A 74 -5.87 7.92 5.76
C LEU A 74 -6.60 6.76 6.45
N LEU A 75 -6.39 5.52 5.99
CA LEU A 75 -6.97 4.34 6.62
C LEU A 75 -6.50 4.17 8.06
N GLY A 76 -5.23 4.45 8.35
CA GLY A 76 -4.70 4.49 9.72
C GLY A 76 -5.41 5.53 10.60
N ILE A 77 -5.62 6.75 10.09
CA ILE A 77 -6.33 7.81 10.81
C ILE A 77 -7.79 7.42 11.06
N VAL A 78 -8.50 6.96 10.02
CA VAL A 78 -9.90 6.53 10.11
C VAL A 78 -10.03 5.32 11.03
N ALA A 79 -9.07 4.39 11.06
CA ALA A 79 -9.06 3.27 11.99
C ALA A 79 -8.89 3.71 13.45
N ILE A 80 -8.04 4.70 13.72
CA ILE A 80 -7.88 5.27 15.07
C ILE A 80 -9.17 5.98 15.50
N MET A 81 -9.79 6.76 14.61
CA MET A 81 -11.06 7.44 14.89
C MET A 81 -12.23 6.46 15.06
N GLY A 82 -12.33 5.44 14.20
CA GLY A 82 -13.33 4.38 14.27
C GLY A 82 -13.20 3.55 15.55
N ALA A 83 -11.97 3.30 16.02
CA ALA A 83 -11.73 2.67 17.32
C ALA A 83 -12.24 3.50 18.51
N GLN A 84 -12.29 4.84 18.39
CA GLN A 84 -12.90 5.70 19.41
C GLN A 84 -14.43 5.67 19.34
N GLN A 85 -15.00 5.49 18.15
CA GLN A 85 -16.45 5.56 17.90
C GLN A 85 -17.15 4.19 17.83
N ASN A 86 -16.41 3.07 17.95
CA ASN A 86 -16.88 1.69 17.75
C ASN A 86 -17.61 1.45 16.41
N ASP A 87 -17.32 2.27 15.39
CA ASP A 87 -17.87 2.13 14.05
C ASP A 87 -16.74 1.83 13.07
N PHE A 88 -16.77 0.62 12.50
CA PHE A 88 -15.74 0.10 11.61
C PHE A 88 -16.21 0.00 10.15
N ASP A 89 -17.45 0.37 9.83
CA ASP A 89 -17.97 0.28 8.46
C ASP A 89 -17.20 1.22 7.52
N SER A 90 -16.82 2.39 8.03
CA SER A 90 -15.96 3.33 7.31
C SER A 90 -14.57 2.74 7.01
N VAL A 91 -13.98 1.99 7.95
CA VAL A 91 -12.65 1.37 7.76
C VAL A 91 -12.72 0.27 6.70
N LEU A 92 -13.76 -0.56 6.72
CA LEU A 92 -13.98 -1.60 5.72
C LEU A 92 -14.20 -1.02 4.32
N SER A 93 -15.00 0.05 4.23
CA SER A 93 -15.26 0.73 2.96
C SER A 93 -13.97 1.31 2.35
N PHE A 94 -13.17 2.02 3.15
CA PHE A 94 -11.87 2.53 2.68
C PHE A 94 -10.88 1.41 2.35
N GLY A 95 -10.88 0.32 3.12
CA GLY A 95 -10.03 -0.85 2.88
C GLY A 95 -10.34 -1.57 1.57
N ALA A 96 -11.61 -1.57 1.13
CA ALA A 96 -12.02 -2.23 -0.11
C ALA A 96 -11.43 -1.57 -1.36
N PHE A 97 -11.31 -0.23 -1.38
CA PHE A 97 -10.75 0.52 -2.51
C PHE A 97 -9.22 0.56 -2.53
N PHE A 98 -8.59 0.20 -1.41
CA PHE A 98 -7.14 0.29 -1.22
C PHE A 98 -6.34 -0.52 -2.26
N ASN A 99 -6.83 -1.71 -2.63
CA ASN A 99 -6.14 -2.60 -3.57
C ASN A 99 -6.15 -2.09 -5.02
N VAL A 100 -7.06 -1.19 -5.39
CA VAL A 100 -7.19 -0.71 -6.77
C VAL A 100 -5.90 -0.03 -7.24
N PHE A 101 -5.30 0.81 -6.40
CA PHE A 101 -4.08 1.54 -6.75
C PHE A 101 -2.85 0.63 -6.83
N VAL A 102 -2.80 -0.44 -6.04
CA VAL A 102 -1.75 -1.48 -6.15
C VAL A 102 -1.88 -2.20 -7.49
N LEU A 103 -3.09 -2.58 -7.88
CA LEU A 103 -3.35 -3.25 -9.15
C LEU A 103 -3.00 -2.35 -10.34
N LEU A 104 -3.38 -1.07 -10.30
CA LEU A 104 -2.98 -0.10 -11.33
C LEU A 104 -1.46 0.08 -11.37
N GLY A 105 -0.80 0.19 -10.21
CA GLY A 105 0.65 0.27 -10.12
C GLY A 105 1.35 -0.94 -10.73
N ALA A 106 0.86 -2.14 -10.45
CA ALA A 106 1.36 -3.38 -11.03
C ALA A 106 1.16 -3.41 -12.55
N PHE A 107 -0.01 -3.00 -13.04
CA PHE A 107 -0.28 -2.92 -14.48
C PHE A 107 0.67 -1.93 -15.19
N CYS A 108 0.86 -0.74 -14.61
CA CYS A 108 1.80 0.25 -15.13
C CYS A 108 3.25 -0.28 -15.14
N ALA A 109 3.66 -1.02 -14.11
CA ALA A 109 4.98 -1.66 -14.06
C ALA A 109 5.15 -2.74 -15.14
N ILE A 110 4.15 -3.61 -15.33
CA ILE A 110 4.15 -4.63 -16.39
C ILE A 110 4.29 -3.97 -17.76
N MET A 111 3.50 -2.93 -18.05
CA MET A 111 3.60 -2.20 -19.31
C MET A 111 4.96 -1.50 -19.48
N GLY A 112 5.56 -1.03 -18.38
CA GLY A 112 6.92 -0.51 -18.35
C GLY A 112 7.95 -1.55 -18.80
N PHE A 113 7.88 -2.77 -18.27
CA PHE A 113 8.77 -3.88 -18.68
C PHE A 113 8.52 -4.33 -20.12
N VAL A 114 7.26 -4.48 -20.55
CA VAL A 114 6.93 -4.86 -21.93
C VAL A 114 7.53 -3.87 -22.92
N ARG A 115 7.43 -2.56 -22.65
CA ARG A 115 8.01 -1.54 -23.53
C ARG A 115 9.54 -1.46 -23.50
N LEU A 116 10.20 -2.01 -22.48
CA LEU A 116 11.66 -2.17 -22.47
C LEU A 116 12.08 -3.36 -23.35
N THR A 117 11.33 -4.46 -23.32
CA THR A 117 11.71 -5.71 -24.02
C THR A 117 11.26 -5.75 -25.48
N SER A 118 10.23 -4.97 -25.86
CA SER A 118 9.78 -4.83 -27.24
C SER A 118 9.64 -3.35 -27.61
N PRO A 119 10.75 -2.66 -27.92
CA PRO A 119 10.68 -1.27 -28.35
C PRO A 119 9.86 -1.19 -29.65
N PRO A 120 8.83 -0.32 -29.74
CA PRO A 120 8.16 -0.06 -31.00
C PRO A 120 9.21 0.48 -31.97
N ARG A 121 9.33 -0.17 -33.13
CA ARG A 121 10.20 0.27 -34.24
C ARG A 121 9.80 1.66 -34.71
#